data_AF-A0A7V0TTQ3-F1
#
_entry.id   AF-A0A7V0TTQ3-F1
#
_cell.length_a   1.000
_cell.length_b   1.000
_cell.length_c   1.000
_cell.angle_alpha   90.00
_cell.angle_beta   90.00
_cell.angle_gamma   90.00
#
_symmetry.space_group_name_H-M   'P 1'
#
loop_
_entity.id
_entity.type
_entity.pdbx_description
1 polymer ?
#
loop_
_entity_poly.entity_id
_entity_poly.type
_entity_poly.pdbx_seq_one_letter_code
_entity_poly.pdbx_strand_id
1 'polypeptide(L)'
;LGVANADEGIQLRVSGIEAPIVILGPSTAAEIEEIIKYNLTASVSEISFARQLQKALQQAGRKLPVHIEVDTGMGRGGTMRGEALKLVTDISKLSNIIIEGIFSHYAASEVIVPGNHRQWQSFLDLLGELLSAEIEIPICHMDNSGAILNYPTFKLNMVRPGLMAYGIYPSEQTQSKATVLPIMSFKTTIILLKDFPANYGIGYNSTFVTKKPTRVATIPVGYGDGYGVILSNQGEALIRGRRAPIIGRISMDMSTVDVTHIPECELGDEVVLLGAQGNERITADEIAKKARTISYEVLCALGKRAPRVFLQQGKANAVSPRLRRIFVPDEEKSISRIDNIIRHCLQTRARNEELGNAIYYEMFETLFGKEDRQLELRSAFHYDIHIAQMPKSKNNGQSYFRVNTRISYKKMLKNDVFMIGCAADNKQLAALFEDPLCEYRWLLGAAKGADIARDFSVENVRVDNRKIPIAEAKKTARGYEVWCGADFLKEKLNTEVKIEIEIATKQAKENKIFPAYLVYPTRGVEINFDYQKAKLKNVREEGFFAGRHPEPVVTSGKGKFVKVKVSEREWIFPTSGVI
;
A
#
# COMPACT_ATOMS: atom_id res chain seq x y z
N LEU A 1 19.29 -0.91 9.75
CA LEU A 1 18.60 0.35 10.16
C LEU A 1 18.19 0.22 11.62
N GLY A 2 18.15 1.32 12.37
CA GLY A 2 17.67 1.34 13.75
C GLY A 2 16.45 2.27 13.88
N VAL A 3 15.35 1.76 14.44
CA VAL A 3 14.10 2.50 14.65
C VAL A 3 13.69 2.48 16.12
N ALA A 4 12.81 3.38 16.56
CA ALA A 4 12.40 3.46 17.96
C ALA A 4 11.40 2.36 18.37
N ASN A 5 10.48 1.99 17.48
CA ASN A 5 9.36 1.06 17.74
C ASN A 5 8.99 0.27 16.48
N ALA A 6 8.05 -0.67 16.62
CA ALA A 6 7.58 -1.49 15.50
C ALA A 6 6.90 -0.64 14.41
N ASP A 7 6.12 0.39 14.76
CA ASP A 7 5.41 1.24 13.79
C ASP A 7 6.36 1.95 12.81
N GLU A 8 7.52 2.42 13.29
CA GLU A 8 8.55 3.00 12.42
C GLU A 8 9.18 1.94 11.50
N GLY A 9 9.43 0.74 12.02
CA GLY A 9 9.98 -0.37 11.24
C GLY A 9 9.03 -0.85 10.14
N ILE A 10 7.76 -0.97 10.49
CA ILE A 10 6.61 -1.17 9.59
C ILE A 10 6.68 -0.18 8.43
N GLN A 11 6.73 1.12 8.72
CA GLN A 11 6.71 2.15 7.67
C GLN A 11 7.83 1.97 6.64
N LEU A 12 9.02 1.57 7.09
CA LEU A 12 10.15 1.28 6.22
C LEU A 12 9.87 0.04 5.36
N ARG A 13 9.31 -1.03 5.94
CA ARG A 13 8.94 -2.27 5.22
C ARG A 13 7.90 -2.02 4.14
N VAL A 14 6.82 -1.28 4.44
CA VAL A 14 5.82 -0.89 3.43
C VAL A 14 6.43 -0.16 2.26
N SER A 15 7.39 0.71 2.57
CA SER A 15 8.08 1.53 1.58
C SER A 15 9.04 0.71 0.71
N GLY A 16 9.10 -0.62 0.89
CA GLY A 16 9.91 -1.54 0.12
C GLY A 16 11.33 -1.73 0.65
N ILE A 17 11.63 -1.30 1.88
CA ILE A 17 12.96 -1.49 2.46
C ILE A 17 13.11 -2.92 2.97
N GLU A 18 14.02 -3.67 2.35
CA GLU A 18 14.32 -5.07 2.71
C GLU A 18 15.50 -5.22 3.67
N ALA A 19 16.30 -4.17 3.87
CA ALA A 19 17.46 -4.19 4.77
C ALA A 19 17.07 -4.56 6.22
N PRO A 20 17.96 -5.15 7.04
CA PRO A 20 17.66 -5.45 8.44
C PRO A 20 17.23 -4.20 9.23
N ILE A 21 16.18 -4.33 10.04
CA ILE A 21 15.63 -3.24 10.86
C ILE A 21 15.60 -3.71 12.31
N VAL A 22 16.38 -3.04 13.16
CA VAL A 22 16.43 -3.29 14.60
C VAL A 22 15.57 -2.25 15.32
N ILE A 23 14.61 -2.72 16.12
CA ILE A 23 13.89 -1.86 17.06
C ILE A 23 14.82 -1.61 18.24
N LEU A 24 15.23 -0.37 18.46
CA LEU A 24 16.22 0.01 19.48
C LEU A 24 15.61 0.19 20.88
N GLY A 25 14.29 0.42 20.96
CA GLY A 25 13.57 0.44 22.22
C GLY A 25 13.21 -0.98 22.70
N PRO A 26 13.00 -1.20 24.01
CA PRO A 26 12.49 -2.47 24.52
C PRO A 26 11.15 -2.79 23.84
N SER A 27 11.11 -3.91 23.11
CA SER A 27 9.90 -4.32 22.40
C SER A 27 8.84 -4.82 23.38
N THR A 28 7.58 -4.50 23.10
CA THR A 28 6.43 -4.84 23.96
C THR A 28 5.69 -6.08 23.44
N ALA A 29 4.94 -6.74 24.31
CA ALA A 29 4.15 -7.92 23.91
C ALA A 29 3.13 -7.63 22.80
N ALA A 30 2.59 -6.41 22.76
CA ALA A 30 1.63 -5.98 21.74
C ALA A 30 2.28 -5.87 20.34
N GLU A 31 3.59 -5.66 20.26
CA GLU A 31 4.31 -5.54 18.99
C GLU A 31 4.73 -6.90 18.41
N ILE A 32 4.59 -8.01 19.14
CA ILE A 32 5.11 -9.33 18.74
C ILE A 32 4.55 -9.79 17.39
N GLU A 33 3.24 -9.65 17.17
CA GLU A 33 2.61 -10.06 15.92
C GLU A 33 3.19 -9.29 14.72
N GLU A 34 3.34 -7.97 14.87
CA GLU A 34 3.88 -7.11 13.82
C GLU A 34 5.38 -7.31 13.60
N ILE A 35 6.15 -7.52 14.66
CA ILE A 35 7.57 -7.89 14.59
C ILE A 35 7.73 -9.15 13.73
N ILE A 36 6.88 -10.16 13.96
CA ILE A 36 6.91 -11.39 13.18
C ILE A 36 6.50 -11.11 11.75
N LYS A 37 5.32 -10.54 11.53
CA LYS A 37 4.76 -10.28 10.22
C LYS A 37 5.72 -9.52 9.31
N TYR A 38 6.36 -8.47 9.82
CA TYR A 38 7.25 -7.59 9.05
C TYR A 38 8.74 -7.89 9.15
N ASN A 39 9.10 -9.02 9.77
CA ASN A 39 10.49 -9.46 9.86
C ASN A 39 11.40 -8.35 10.45
N LEU A 40 10.98 -7.83 11.61
CA LEU A 40 11.74 -6.84 12.38
C LEU A 40 12.61 -7.56 13.42
N THR A 41 13.80 -7.02 13.70
CA THR A 41 14.70 -7.53 14.75
C THR A 41 14.33 -6.85 16.07
N ALA A 42 13.79 -7.60 17.02
CA ALA A 42 13.37 -7.07 18.31
C ALA A 42 14.57 -6.81 19.23
N SER A 43 14.49 -5.77 20.06
CA SER A 43 15.38 -5.63 21.22
C SER A 43 14.77 -6.31 22.44
N VAL A 44 15.57 -7.16 23.08
CA VAL A 44 15.17 -7.96 24.23
C VAL A 44 15.94 -7.50 25.46
N SER A 45 15.22 -7.07 26.48
CA SER A 45 15.77 -6.66 27.77
C SER A 45 15.38 -7.62 28.91
N GLU A 46 14.40 -8.50 28.69
CA GLU A 46 13.88 -9.40 29.72
C GLU A 46 13.47 -10.77 29.16
N ILE A 47 13.57 -11.81 30.01
CA ILE A 47 13.23 -13.18 29.65
C ILE A 47 11.71 -13.38 29.45
N SER A 48 10.89 -12.56 30.11
CA SER A 48 9.43 -12.58 30.04
C SER A 48 8.93 -12.31 28.61
N PHE A 49 9.50 -11.29 27.96
CA PHE A 49 9.24 -10.95 26.57
C PHE A 49 9.79 -12.03 25.63
N ALA A 50 11.04 -12.48 25.82
CA ALA A 50 11.66 -13.50 24.99
C ALA A 50 10.83 -14.80 24.94
N ARG A 51 10.26 -15.23 26.08
CA ARG A 51 9.38 -16.42 26.13
C ARG A 51 8.06 -16.22 25.38
N GLN A 52 7.49 -15.03 25.43
CA GLN A 52 6.28 -14.70 24.66
C GLN A 52 6.57 -14.69 23.16
N LEU A 53 7.68 -14.08 22.74
CA LEU A 53 8.14 -14.06 21.36
C LEU A 53 8.42 -15.49 20.86
N GLN A 54 9.11 -16.32 21.63
CA GLN A 54 9.36 -17.73 21.33
C GLN A 54 8.05 -18.49 21.07
N LYS A 55 7.02 -18.30 21.92
CA LYS A 55 5.72 -18.97 21.75
C LYS A 55 5.04 -18.54 20.46
N ALA A 56 5.02 -17.24 20.17
CA ALA A 56 4.43 -16.71 18.94
C ALA A 56 5.18 -17.19 17.68
N LEU A 57 6.50 -17.22 17.73
CA LEU A 57 7.34 -17.75 16.65
C LEU A 57 7.12 -19.23 16.40
N GLN A 58 6.97 -20.02 17.47
CA GLN A 58 6.65 -21.44 17.38
C GLN A 58 5.29 -21.66 16.71
N GLN A 59 4.27 -20.88 17.09
CA GLN A 59 2.94 -20.93 16.48
C GLN A 59 2.97 -20.53 15.00
N ALA A 60 3.79 -19.53 14.65
CA ALA A 60 3.96 -19.08 13.28
C ALA A 60 4.89 -19.98 12.43
N GLY A 61 5.55 -20.97 13.03
CA GLY A 61 6.54 -21.81 12.35
C GLY A 61 7.77 -21.04 11.86
N ARG A 62 8.14 -19.95 12.53
CA ARG A 62 9.23 -19.05 12.11
C ARG A 62 10.36 -18.99 13.13
N LYS A 63 11.51 -18.49 12.69
CA LYS A 63 12.61 -18.05 13.54
C LYS A 63 12.94 -16.59 13.23
N LEU A 64 13.34 -15.83 14.23
CA LEU A 64 13.75 -14.43 14.04
C LEU A 64 15.02 -14.09 14.82
N PRO A 65 15.85 -13.19 14.27
CA PRO A 65 16.94 -12.59 15.02
C PRO A 65 16.39 -11.66 16.12
N VAL A 66 17.14 -11.58 17.21
CA VAL A 66 16.97 -10.58 18.27
C VAL A 66 18.30 -9.94 18.63
N HIS A 67 18.22 -8.72 19.12
CA HIS A 67 19.34 -8.02 19.74
C HIS A 67 19.09 -7.89 21.24
N ILE A 68 20.09 -8.19 22.07
CA ILE A 68 19.96 -8.07 23.53
C ILE A 68 20.50 -6.72 23.96
N GLU A 69 19.66 -5.88 24.57
CA GLU A 69 20.09 -4.60 25.14
C GLU A 69 20.58 -4.81 26.57
N VAL A 70 21.76 -4.27 26.88
CA VAL A 70 22.38 -4.32 28.21
C VAL A 70 22.64 -2.91 28.71
N ASP A 71 22.16 -2.62 29.93
CA ASP A 71 22.48 -1.38 30.60
C ASP A 71 23.83 -1.46 31.31
N THR A 72 24.79 -0.67 30.82
CA THR A 72 26.13 -0.53 31.39
C THR A 72 26.32 0.79 32.14
N GLY A 73 25.29 1.64 32.22
CA GLY A 73 25.33 2.94 32.88
C GLY A 73 24.49 4.05 32.24
N MET A 74 23.64 3.76 31.26
CA MET A 74 22.70 4.74 30.69
C MET A 74 21.48 4.94 31.60
N GLY A 75 21.02 3.89 32.28
CA GLY A 75 19.86 3.96 33.18
C GLY A 75 18.52 4.10 32.46
N ARG A 76 18.39 3.59 31.23
CA ARG A 76 17.21 3.81 30.37
C ARG A 76 16.48 2.54 29.95
N GLY A 77 17.23 1.54 29.50
CA GLY A 77 16.71 0.32 28.89
C GLY A 77 17.78 -0.76 28.87
N GLY A 78 17.38 -1.98 28.59
CA GLY A 78 18.25 -3.14 28.66
C GLY A 78 18.22 -3.85 30.02
N THR A 79 18.68 -5.10 30.00
CA THR A 79 18.91 -5.87 31.22
C THR A 79 20.06 -5.24 32.00
N MET A 80 20.00 -5.27 33.32
CA MET A 80 21.15 -4.85 34.13
C MET A 80 22.37 -5.71 33.81
N ARG A 81 23.56 -5.09 33.69
CA ARG A 81 24.81 -5.79 33.42
C ARG A 81 25.04 -7.05 34.28
N GLY A 82 24.70 -6.99 35.57
CA GLY A 82 24.85 -8.11 36.50
C GLY A 82 23.95 -9.32 36.21
N GLU A 83 22.87 -9.11 35.46
CA GLU A 83 21.88 -10.14 35.10
C GLU A 83 22.04 -10.61 33.65
N ALA A 84 22.82 -9.88 32.85
CA ALA A 84 22.92 -10.07 31.41
C ALA A 84 23.41 -11.47 31.01
N LEU A 85 24.45 -12.00 31.66
CA LEU A 85 24.97 -13.35 31.38
C LEU A 85 23.88 -14.41 31.53
N LYS A 86 23.11 -14.33 32.63
CA LYS A 86 21.99 -15.24 32.89
C LYS A 86 20.89 -15.08 31.84
N LEU A 87 20.50 -13.85 31.53
CA LEU A 87 19.47 -13.58 30.53
C LEU A 87 19.84 -14.16 29.17
N VAL A 88 21.05 -13.88 28.68
CA VAL A 88 21.54 -14.38 27.39
C VAL A 88 21.58 -15.91 27.38
N THR A 89 22.04 -16.52 28.46
CA THR A 89 22.07 -18.00 28.63
C THR A 89 20.67 -18.60 28.65
N ASP A 90 19.68 -17.90 29.20
CA ASP A 90 18.29 -18.37 29.20
C ASP A 90 17.63 -18.19 27.82
N ILE A 91 17.97 -17.14 27.07
CA ILE A 91 17.48 -16.91 25.70
C ILE A 91 18.11 -17.88 24.72
N SER A 92 19.39 -18.26 24.88
CA SER A 92 20.08 -19.18 23.95
C SER A 92 19.45 -20.57 23.90
N LYS A 93 18.65 -20.93 24.92
CA LYS A 93 17.88 -22.18 24.99
C LYS A 93 16.54 -22.10 24.22
N LEU A 94 16.15 -20.93 23.69
CA LEU A 94 14.89 -20.72 22.97
C LEU A 94 15.08 -20.99 21.47
N SER A 95 14.57 -22.11 20.98
CA SER A 95 14.92 -22.67 19.66
C SER A 95 14.44 -21.88 18.45
N ASN A 96 13.48 -20.96 18.61
CA ASN A 96 12.96 -20.10 17.55
C ASN A 96 13.56 -18.70 17.57
N ILE A 97 14.35 -18.35 18.59
CA ILE A 97 15.04 -17.07 18.69
C ILE A 97 16.50 -17.28 18.28
N ILE A 98 17.00 -16.38 17.44
CA ILE A 98 18.41 -16.34 17.04
C ILE A 98 19.02 -15.11 17.72
N ILE A 99 19.98 -15.31 18.62
CA ILE A 99 20.73 -14.20 19.22
C ILE A 99 21.70 -13.67 18.17
N GLU A 100 21.25 -12.70 17.38
CA GLU A 100 22.03 -12.08 16.31
C GLU A 100 22.98 -11.02 16.86
N GLY A 101 22.52 -10.25 17.84
CA GLY A 101 23.29 -9.13 18.37
C GLY A 101 23.13 -8.89 19.86
N ILE A 102 24.07 -8.12 20.39
CA ILE A 102 24.07 -7.61 21.76
C ILE A 102 24.61 -6.18 21.76
N PHE A 103 24.00 -5.30 22.54
CA PHE A 103 24.38 -3.90 22.53
C PHE A 103 24.20 -3.18 23.85
N SER A 104 24.90 -2.06 23.96
CA SER A 104 24.70 -1.07 25.02
C SER A 104 24.66 0.34 24.42
N HIS A 105 24.53 1.36 25.27
CA HIS A 105 24.52 2.76 24.87
C HIS A 105 25.35 3.61 25.83
N TYR A 106 26.23 4.46 25.29
CA TYR A 106 26.98 5.42 26.09
C TYR A 106 26.08 6.54 26.61
N ALA A 107 26.24 6.89 27.88
CA ALA A 107 25.51 7.97 28.51
C ALA A 107 26.07 9.35 28.17
N ALA A 108 27.39 9.47 28.00
CA ALA A 108 28.09 10.75 27.87
C ALA A 108 29.10 10.74 26.70
N SER A 109 28.77 10.10 25.58
CA SER A 109 29.71 9.96 24.46
C SER A 109 30.06 11.24 23.71
N GLU A 110 29.31 12.32 23.93
CA GLU A 110 29.57 13.64 23.33
C GLU A 110 30.79 14.33 23.93
N VAL A 111 31.26 13.86 25.09
CA VAL A 111 32.46 14.32 25.81
C VAL A 111 33.36 13.14 26.19
N ILE A 112 34.65 13.41 26.40
CA ILE A 112 35.59 12.37 26.85
C ILE A 112 35.63 12.34 28.38
N VAL A 113 35.01 11.32 28.98
CA VAL A 113 34.96 11.16 30.45
C VAL A 113 35.32 9.73 30.90
N PRO A 114 35.80 9.54 32.15
CA PRO A 114 36.08 8.22 32.70
C PRO A 114 34.87 7.27 32.72
N GLY A 115 33.66 7.83 32.82
CA GLY A 115 32.41 7.05 32.79
C GLY A 115 32.27 6.19 31.53
N ASN A 116 32.60 6.74 30.36
CA ASN A 116 32.51 6.00 29.10
C ASN A 116 33.49 4.81 29.07
N HIS A 117 34.71 4.97 29.58
CA HIS A 117 35.67 3.86 29.67
C HIS A 117 35.17 2.74 30.61
N ARG A 118 34.48 3.10 31.70
CA ARG A 118 33.86 2.10 32.59
C ARG A 118 32.71 1.37 31.90
N GLN A 119 31.84 2.07 31.18
CA GLN A 119 30.77 1.42 30.40
C GLN A 119 31.35 0.46 29.35
N TRP A 120 32.40 0.89 28.63
CA TRP A 120 33.11 0.09 27.64
C TRP A 120 33.71 -1.18 28.24
N GLN A 121 34.51 -1.04 29.31
CA GLN A 121 35.13 -2.18 29.98
C GLN A 121 34.06 -3.14 30.52
N SER A 122 33.02 -2.62 31.16
CA SER A 122 31.90 -3.41 31.66
C SER A 122 31.22 -4.23 30.56
N PHE A 123 31.05 -3.65 29.36
CA PHE A 123 30.51 -4.36 28.20
C PHE A 123 31.48 -5.41 27.66
N LEU A 124 32.78 -5.10 27.52
CA LEU A 124 33.78 -6.07 27.07
C LEU A 124 33.91 -7.26 28.03
N ASP A 125 33.88 -7.03 29.34
CA ASP A 125 33.92 -8.09 30.34
C ASP A 125 32.73 -9.03 30.18
N LEU A 126 31.53 -8.51 29.86
CA LEU A 126 30.36 -9.34 29.56
C LEU A 126 30.57 -10.21 28.33
N LEU A 127 31.14 -9.65 27.26
CA LEU A 127 31.42 -10.41 26.05
C LEU A 127 32.43 -11.55 26.33
N GLY A 128 33.43 -11.30 27.20
CA GLY A 128 34.36 -12.32 27.67
C GLY A 128 33.68 -13.42 28.51
N GLU A 129 32.77 -13.05 29.39
CA GLU A 129 31.94 -13.99 30.17
C GLU A 129 31.07 -14.87 29.26
N LEU A 130 30.44 -14.27 28.25
CA LEU A 130 29.60 -14.98 27.28
C LEU A 130 30.42 -15.97 26.43
N LEU A 131 31.60 -15.54 25.95
CA LEU A 131 32.50 -16.41 25.22
C LEU A 131 32.98 -17.59 26.07
N SER A 132 33.30 -17.35 27.35
CA SER A 132 33.67 -18.40 28.30
C SER A 132 32.54 -19.39 28.59
N ALA A 133 31.28 -18.95 28.42
CA ALA A 133 30.09 -19.79 28.48
C ALA A 133 29.72 -20.42 27.12
N GLU A 134 30.63 -20.37 26.14
CA GLU A 134 30.45 -20.89 24.77
C GLU A 134 29.29 -20.23 24.00
N ILE A 135 28.94 -19.00 24.35
CA ILE A 135 27.93 -18.18 23.65
C ILE A 135 28.63 -17.11 22.83
N GLU A 136 28.75 -17.35 21.53
CA GLU A 136 29.27 -16.37 20.57
C GLU A 136 28.11 -15.56 19.96
N ILE A 137 28.21 -14.23 20.04
CA ILE A 137 27.21 -13.31 19.47
C ILE A 137 27.84 -12.55 18.29
N PRO A 138 27.33 -12.70 17.06
CA PRO A 138 27.97 -12.16 15.85
C PRO A 138 28.07 -10.64 15.81
N ILE A 139 27.04 -9.93 16.28
CA ILE A 139 26.94 -8.47 16.12
C ILE A 139 26.93 -7.78 17.48
N CYS A 140 28.11 -7.36 17.93
CA CYS A 140 28.25 -6.48 19.09
C CYS A 140 28.27 -5.02 18.64
N HIS A 141 27.54 -4.14 19.32
CA HIS A 141 27.56 -2.70 19.01
C HIS A 141 27.28 -1.81 20.21
N MET A 142 27.92 -0.64 20.26
CA MET A 142 27.73 0.32 21.36
C MET A 142 27.73 1.76 20.87
N ASP A 143 28.57 2.06 19.88
CA ASP A 143 28.89 3.42 19.49
C ASP A 143 27.72 4.15 18.83
N ASN A 144 27.32 5.26 19.45
CA ASN A 144 26.51 6.30 18.83
C ASN A 144 27.42 7.35 18.16
N SER A 145 26.85 8.39 17.56
CA SER A 145 27.63 9.43 16.84
C SER A 145 28.77 10.04 17.66
N GLY A 146 28.56 10.31 18.96
CA GLY A 146 29.61 10.85 19.82
C GLY A 146 30.78 9.87 19.99
N ALA A 147 30.45 8.58 20.20
CA ALA A 147 31.46 7.55 20.42
C ALA A 147 32.28 7.24 19.17
N ILE A 148 31.64 7.23 17.99
CA ILE A 148 32.31 7.08 16.70
C ILE A 148 33.45 8.11 16.54
N LEU A 149 33.23 9.35 16.98
CA LEU A 149 34.20 10.44 16.85
C LEU A 149 35.19 10.50 18.02
N ASN A 150 34.75 10.26 19.25
CA ASN A 150 35.57 10.42 20.45
C ASN A 150 36.40 9.18 20.81
N TYR A 151 35.99 7.99 20.36
CA TYR A 151 36.60 6.71 20.73
C TYR A 151 36.82 5.79 19.51
N PRO A 152 37.57 6.21 18.49
CA PRO A 152 37.77 5.42 17.27
C PRO A 152 38.50 4.08 17.47
N THR A 153 39.10 3.87 18.65
CA THR A 153 39.75 2.62 19.07
C THR A 153 38.79 1.62 19.70
N PHE A 154 37.60 2.05 20.13
CA PHE A 154 36.58 1.16 20.72
C PHE A 154 35.81 0.49 19.59
N LYS A 155 36.38 -0.59 19.06
CA LYS A 155 35.84 -1.26 17.88
C LYS A 155 35.04 -2.49 18.28
N LEU A 156 33.80 -2.54 17.81
CA LEU A 156 32.97 -3.74 17.78
C LEU A 156 32.58 -4.03 16.32
N ASN A 157 31.54 -4.83 16.10
CA ASN A 157 31.13 -5.29 14.78
C ASN A 157 30.29 -4.24 14.02
N MET A 158 29.57 -3.37 14.74
CA MET A 158 28.66 -2.38 14.14
C MET A 158 28.61 -1.07 14.96
N VAL A 159 28.37 0.05 14.28
CA VAL A 159 28.17 1.39 14.86
C VAL A 159 26.80 1.96 14.50
N ARG A 160 26.29 2.93 15.28
CA ARG A 160 24.94 3.51 15.12
C ARG A 160 24.99 5.04 14.93
N PRO A 161 25.38 5.55 13.75
CA PRO A 161 25.37 6.99 13.48
C PRO A 161 23.93 7.50 13.39
N GLY A 162 23.57 8.40 14.32
CA GLY A 162 22.29 9.12 14.32
C GLY A 162 22.47 10.55 13.82
N LEU A 163 22.77 11.48 14.73
CA LEU A 163 22.92 12.91 14.41
C LEU A 163 23.97 13.21 13.34
N MET A 164 25.11 12.50 13.36
CA MET A 164 26.15 12.73 12.37
C MET A 164 25.72 12.36 10.95
N ALA A 165 24.75 11.45 10.79
CA ALA A 165 24.17 11.13 9.48
C ALA A 165 23.35 12.30 8.91
N TYR A 166 22.90 13.22 9.76
CA TYR A 166 22.26 14.49 9.36
C TYR A 166 23.27 15.62 9.11
N GLY A 167 24.56 15.33 9.21
CA GLY A 167 25.61 16.31 8.99
C GLY A 167 25.84 17.25 10.16
N ILE A 168 25.50 16.82 11.38
CA ILE A 168 25.57 17.63 12.59
C ILE A 168 26.49 16.94 13.60
N TYR A 169 27.35 17.72 14.22
CA TYR A 169 28.29 17.26 15.23
C TYR A 169 27.57 17.06 16.57
N PRO A 170 27.81 15.96 17.30
CA PRO A 170 27.23 15.75 18.63
C PRO A 170 27.63 16.81 19.67
N SER A 171 28.84 17.38 19.53
CA SER A 171 29.29 18.49 20.38
C SER A 171 30.33 19.36 19.66
N GLU A 172 30.56 20.58 20.16
CA GLU A 172 31.60 21.48 19.64
C GLU A 172 32.99 20.81 19.63
N GLN A 173 33.29 19.96 20.63
CA GLN A 173 34.57 19.24 20.74
C GLN A 173 34.79 18.19 19.64
N THR A 174 33.73 17.82 18.91
CA THR A 174 33.79 16.80 17.85
C THR A 174 33.93 17.38 16.43
N GLN A 175 33.84 18.70 16.27
CA GLN A 175 33.84 19.37 14.95
C GLN A 175 35.09 19.10 14.12
N SER A 176 36.26 19.00 14.77
CA SER A 176 37.54 18.77 14.10
C SER A 176 37.82 17.29 13.79
N LYS A 177 36.96 16.36 14.22
CA LYS A 177 37.23 14.91 14.19
C LYS A 177 36.73 14.21 12.94
N ALA A 178 35.82 14.84 12.19
CA ALA A 178 35.33 14.35 10.92
C ALA A 178 34.80 15.51 10.08
N THR A 179 34.75 15.32 8.77
CA THR A 179 34.02 16.23 7.87
C THR A 179 32.61 15.70 7.68
N VAL A 180 31.61 16.43 8.18
CA VAL A 180 30.19 16.13 7.92
C VAL A 180 29.52 17.34 7.27
N LEU A 181 28.51 17.07 6.42
CA LEU A 181 27.82 18.11 5.66
C LEU A 181 26.34 18.15 6.07
N PRO A 182 25.83 19.28 6.60
CA PRO A 182 24.42 19.41 6.95
C PRO A 182 23.51 19.13 5.73
N ILE A 183 22.57 18.20 5.88
CA ILE A 183 21.70 17.75 4.77
C ILE A 183 20.29 18.35 4.80
N MET A 184 19.96 19.16 5.82
CA MET A 184 18.63 19.73 6.03
C MET A 184 18.66 21.26 5.98
N SER A 185 17.66 21.85 5.33
CA SER A 185 17.35 23.28 5.43
C SER A 185 15.85 23.48 5.64
N PHE A 186 15.48 24.55 6.34
CA PHE A 186 14.10 24.95 6.56
C PHE A 186 13.91 26.36 6.02
N LYS A 187 13.02 26.47 5.03
CA LYS A 187 12.84 27.68 4.23
C LYS A 187 11.38 28.05 4.10
N THR A 188 11.12 29.32 3.84
CA THR A 188 9.80 29.89 3.56
C THR A 188 9.95 31.11 2.65
N THR A 189 8.88 31.87 2.44
CA THR A 189 8.89 33.11 1.66
C THR A 189 8.22 34.25 2.40
N ILE A 190 8.55 35.49 2.02
CA ILE A 190 7.85 36.67 2.51
C ILE A 190 6.44 36.74 1.90
N ILE A 191 5.41 36.85 2.74
CA ILE A 191 4.00 36.96 2.29
C ILE A 191 3.40 38.35 2.48
N LEU A 192 4.01 39.18 3.33
CA LEU A 192 3.59 40.56 3.57
C LEU A 192 4.79 41.40 3.98
N LEU A 193 4.84 42.64 3.48
CA LEU A 193 5.75 43.68 3.92
C LEU A 193 4.94 44.87 4.39
N LYS A 194 5.29 45.41 5.55
CA LYS A 194 4.61 46.58 6.11
C LYS A 194 5.57 47.45 6.89
N ASP A 195 5.44 48.76 6.71
CA ASP A 195 6.14 49.76 7.51
C ASP A 195 5.31 50.12 8.75
N PHE A 196 5.97 50.14 9.90
CA PHE A 196 5.38 50.54 11.16
C PHE A 196 6.10 51.78 11.71
N PRO A 197 5.38 52.74 12.30
CA PRO A 197 6.00 53.88 12.97
C PRO A 197 6.76 53.43 14.22
N ALA A 198 7.51 54.35 14.84
CA ALA A 198 8.03 54.14 16.19
C ALA A 198 6.90 53.98 17.21
N ASN A 199 7.19 53.30 18.32
CA ASN A 199 6.27 53.00 19.43
C ASN A 199 5.06 52.13 19.04
N TYR A 200 5.21 51.25 18.05
CA TYR A 200 4.17 50.33 17.60
C TYR A 200 4.43 48.90 18.12
N GLY A 201 3.40 48.24 18.66
CA GLY A 201 3.49 46.87 19.17
C GLY A 201 3.40 45.80 18.08
N ILE A 202 4.31 44.83 18.10
CA ILE A 202 4.39 43.72 17.14
C ILE A 202 4.20 42.37 17.87
N GLY A 203 3.36 41.51 17.28
CA GLY A 203 3.03 40.17 17.81
C GLY A 203 2.08 40.18 19.01
N TYR A 204 1.72 38.98 19.49
CA TYR A 204 0.84 38.83 20.64
C TYR A 204 1.41 39.52 21.89
N ASN A 205 0.53 40.18 22.65
CA ASN A 205 0.86 40.97 23.84
C ASN A 205 1.90 42.08 23.59
N SER A 206 2.12 42.48 22.33
CA SER A 206 3.09 43.52 21.97
C SER A 206 4.47 43.28 22.61
N THR A 207 4.94 42.03 22.61
CA THR A 207 6.23 41.65 23.23
C THR A 207 7.44 42.27 22.54
N PHE A 208 7.23 42.92 21.40
CA PHE A 208 8.19 43.81 20.76
C PHE A 208 7.51 45.14 20.47
N VAL A 209 8.19 46.25 20.77
CA VAL A 209 7.74 47.61 20.46
C VAL A 209 8.81 48.29 19.62
N THR A 210 8.44 48.78 18.44
CA THR A 210 9.36 49.46 17.53
C THR A 210 9.95 50.70 18.19
N LYS A 211 11.26 50.91 18.07
CA LYS A 211 11.93 52.12 18.62
C LYS A 211 12.06 53.24 17.59
N LYS A 212 11.91 52.92 16.31
CA LYS A 212 12.07 53.79 15.14
C LYS A 212 11.10 53.31 14.05
N PRO A 213 10.93 54.04 12.94
CA PRO A 213 10.28 53.47 11.76
C PRO A 213 10.94 52.13 11.39
N THR A 214 10.14 51.07 11.34
CA THR A 214 10.61 49.69 11.18
C THR A 214 9.84 49.02 10.06
N ARG A 215 10.55 48.46 9.08
CA ARG A 215 9.96 47.64 8.01
C ARG A 215 9.93 46.19 8.45
N VAL A 216 8.75 45.59 8.43
CA VAL A 216 8.50 44.24 8.95
C VAL A 216 8.03 43.33 7.84
N ALA A 217 8.69 42.18 7.72
CA ALA A 217 8.26 41.08 6.86
C ALA A 217 7.46 40.06 7.68
N THR A 218 6.31 39.61 7.16
CA THR A 218 5.58 38.46 7.69
C THR A 218 5.90 37.23 6.87
N ILE A 219 6.18 36.12 7.56
CA ILE A 219 6.47 34.82 6.96
C ILE A 219 5.43 33.78 7.42
N PRO A 220 4.98 32.85 6.56
CA PRO A 220 3.96 31.85 6.85
C PRO A 220 4.56 30.62 7.56
N VAL A 221 5.26 30.86 8.67
CA VAL A 221 5.83 29.82 9.53
C VAL A 221 5.61 30.20 10.98
N GLY A 222 5.10 29.26 11.77
CA GLY A 222 4.97 29.41 13.21
C GLY A 222 5.26 28.13 13.99
N TYR A 223 4.84 28.12 15.26
CA TYR A 223 5.07 26.95 16.13
C TYR A 223 4.26 25.71 15.70
N GLY A 224 3.17 25.89 14.94
CA GLY A 224 2.42 24.80 14.33
C GLY A 224 3.20 24.05 13.23
N ASP A 225 4.26 24.67 12.70
CA ASP A 225 5.16 24.08 11.71
C ASP A 225 6.46 23.55 12.34
N GLY A 226 6.63 23.74 13.66
CA GLY A 226 7.82 23.34 14.41
C GLY A 226 8.77 24.46 14.79
N TYR A 227 8.51 25.70 14.36
CA TYR A 227 9.34 26.85 14.71
C TYR A 227 8.91 27.40 16.08
N GLY A 228 9.54 26.88 17.14
CA GLY A 228 9.05 27.02 18.52
C GLY A 228 8.88 28.45 19.02
N VAL A 229 7.84 28.68 19.83
CA VAL A 229 7.56 29.97 20.50
C VAL A 229 8.76 30.49 21.29
N ILE A 230 9.60 29.58 21.80
CA ILE A 230 10.83 29.92 22.53
C ILE A 230 11.75 30.85 21.73
N LEU A 231 11.69 30.83 20.39
CA LEU A 231 12.51 31.69 19.53
C LEU A 231 11.95 33.12 19.37
N SER A 232 10.84 33.45 20.02
CA SER A 232 10.28 34.81 19.98
C SER A 232 11.29 35.84 20.48
N ASN A 233 11.50 36.92 19.72
CA ASN A 233 12.47 37.99 20.01
C ASN A 233 13.95 37.58 20.08
N GLN A 234 14.31 36.34 19.71
CA GLN A 234 15.72 35.89 19.72
C GLN A 234 16.09 35.01 18.52
N GLY A 235 15.11 34.47 17.80
CA GLY A 235 15.29 33.80 16.54
C GLY A 235 15.77 34.76 15.45
N GLU A 236 16.36 34.20 14.40
CA GLU A 236 16.81 34.93 13.23
C GLU A 236 16.41 34.18 11.97
N ALA A 237 16.35 34.90 10.87
CA ALA A 237 16.19 34.38 9.52
C ALA A 237 17.26 34.96 8.60
N LEU A 238 17.61 34.25 7.52
CA LEU A 238 18.41 34.80 6.43
C LEU A 238 17.49 35.25 5.30
N ILE A 239 17.65 36.49 4.86
CA ILE A 239 16.95 37.06 3.73
C ILE A 239 17.98 37.80 2.87
N ARG A 240 18.07 37.45 1.58
CA ARG A 240 19.09 37.97 0.65
C ARG A 240 20.53 37.89 1.21
N GLY A 241 20.84 36.81 1.93
CA GLY A 241 22.16 36.54 2.52
C GLY A 241 22.49 37.40 3.74
N ARG A 242 21.51 38.08 4.34
CA ARG A 242 21.68 38.88 5.55
C ARG A 242 20.80 38.34 6.68
N ARG A 243 21.32 38.36 7.92
CA ARG A 243 20.57 38.02 9.12
C ARG A 243 19.53 39.09 9.44
N ALA A 244 18.33 38.65 9.77
CA ALA A 244 17.21 39.50 10.12
C ALA A 244 16.50 38.91 11.37
N PRO A 245 16.31 39.71 12.44
CA PRO A 245 15.80 39.18 13.70
C PRO A 245 14.29 38.93 13.64
N ILE A 246 13.86 37.83 14.28
CA ILE A 246 12.45 37.57 14.55
C ILE A 246 12.00 38.52 15.66
N ILE A 247 10.97 39.31 15.39
CA ILE A 247 10.42 40.31 16.32
C ILE A 247 8.98 40.02 16.67
N GLY A 248 8.61 40.20 17.93
CA GLY A 248 7.31 39.83 18.47
C GLY A 248 7.19 38.34 18.77
N ARG A 249 6.06 37.96 19.39
CA ARG A 249 5.78 36.56 19.70
C ARG A 249 5.44 35.78 18.42
N ILE A 250 6.11 34.66 18.21
CA ILE A 250 5.81 33.70 17.14
C ILE A 250 4.38 33.17 17.32
N SER A 251 3.59 33.25 16.25
CA SER A 251 2.20 32.77 16.21
C SER A 251 2.12 31.30 15.78
N MET A 252 0.92 30.73 15.72
CA MET A 252 0.74 29.33 15.31
C MET A 252 1.25 29.08 13.89
N ASP A 253 0.94 29.99 12.97
CA ASP A 253 1.16 29.79 11.53
C ASP A 253 2.02 30.90 10.90
N MET A 254 2.41 31.93 11.66
CA MET A 254 3.13 33.10 11.14
C MET A 254 4.12 33.67 12.14
N SER A 255 5.17 34.28 11.60
CA SER A 255 6.19 35.03 12.35
C SER A 255 6.50 36.34 11.64
N THR A 256 7.03 37.31 12.40
CA THR A 256 7.42 38.62 11.90
C THR A 256 8.92 38.83 12.04
N VAL A 257 9.54 39.43 11.03
CA VAL A 257 10.98 39.64 10.90
C VAL A 257 11.26 41.12 10.67
N ASP A 258 12.20 41.72 11.39
CA ASP A 258 12.67 43.08 11.10
C ASP A 258 13.59 43.06 9.88
N VAL A 259 13.16 43.73 8.80
CA VAL A 259 13.90 43.84 7.53
C VAL A 259 14.27 45.28 7.21
N THR A 260 14.28 46.16 8.22
CA THR A 260 14.57 47.60 8.05
C THR A 260 15.93 47.85 7.40
N HIS A 261 16.93 47.03 7.70
CA HIS A 261 18.30 47.09 7.14
C HIS A 261 18.47 46.34 5.81
N ILE A 262 17.38 45.83 5.23
CA ILE A 262 17.37 45.11 3.96
C ILE A 262 16.31 45.76 3.05
N PRO A 263 16.58 46.97 2.50
CA PRO A 263 15.57 47.73 1.77
C PRO A 263 15.13 47.05 0.47
N GLU A 264 16.02 46.26 -0.13
CA GLU A 264 15.79 45.39 -1.29
C GLU A 264 14.87 44.17 -1.02
N CYS A 265 14.34 43.97 0.20
CA CYS A 265 13.37 42.92 0.48
C CYS A 265 12.05 43.12 -0.29
N GLU A 266 11.59 42.04 -0.93
CA GLU A 266 10.37 41.99 -1.75
C GLU A 266 9.45 40.83 -1.33
N LEU A 267 8.17 40.92 -1.72
CA LEU A 267 7.24 39.81 -1.54
C LEU A 267 7.72 38.60 -2.35
N GLY A 268 7.65 37.41 -1.76
CA GLY A 268 8.10 36.17 -2.38
C GLY A 268 9.59 35.85 -2.19
N ASP A 269 10.39 36.75 -1.62
CA ASP A 269 11.80 36.47 -1.31
C ASP A 269 11.96 35.21 -0.45
N GLU A 270 12.98 34.41 -0.76
CA GLU A 270 13.34 33.22 0.02
C GLU A 270 13.88 33.64 1.40
N VAL A 271 13.30 33.03 2.43
CA VAL A 271 13.67 33.19 3.83
C VAL A 271 14.21 31.85 4.34
N VAL A 272 15.43 31.83 4.87
CA VAL A 272 16.04 30.61 5.45
C VAL A 272 16.03 30.70 6.98
N LEU A 273 15.35 29.77 7.63
CA LEU A 273 15.25 29.66 9.10
C LEU A 273 16.23 28.64 9.69
N LEU A 274 16.66 27.67 8.88
CA LEU A 274 17.72 26.69 9.15
C LEU A 274 18.44 26.40 7.82
N GLY A 275 19.77 26.48 7.78
CA GLY A 275 20.56 26.25 6.58
C GLY A 275 21.37 27.47 6.17
N ALA A 276 21.76 27.55 4.90
CA ALA A 276 22.62 28.60 4.37
C ALA A 276 21.95 29.43 3.29
N GLN A 277 22.32 30.70 3.21
CA GLN A 277 21.95 31.62 2.14
C GLN A 277 23.11 32.61 1.90
N GLY A 278 23.69 32.59 0.69
CA GLY A 278 24.93 33.32 0.41
C GLY A 278 26.08 32.82 1.30
N ASN A 279 26.80 33.74 1.94
CA ASN A 279 27.90 33.42 2.85
C ASN A 279 27.44 33.23 4.31
N GLU A 280 26.15 33.43 4.60
CA GLU A 280 25.58 33.30 5.94
C GLU A 280 24.92 31.93 6.14
N ARG A 281 24.86 31.50 7.40
CA ARG A 281 24.26 30.21 7.80
C ARG A 281 23.67 30.28 9.20
N ILE A 282 22.49 29.71 9.38
CA ILE A 282 21.87 29.42 10.68
C ILE A 282 21.90 27.90 10.88
N THR A 283 22.64 27.43 11.89
CA THR A 283 22.79 25.99 12.17
C THR A 283 21.77 25.49 13.19
N ALA A 284 21.55 24.17 13.24
CA ALA A 284 20.72 23.55 14.27
C ALA A 284 21.29 23.83 15.68
N ASP A 285 22.62 23.76 15.83
CA ASP A 285 23.30 24.03 17.11
C ASP A 285 23.10 25.48 17.57
N GLU A 286 23.10 26.45 16.64
CA GLU A 286 22.84 27.86 16.96
C GLU A 286 21.41 28.05 17.48
N ILE A 287 20.42 27.44 16.80
CA ILE A 287 19.02 27.47 17.23
C ILE A 287 18.87 26.79 18.59
N ALA A 288 19.48 25.62 18.77
CA ALA A 288 19.46 24.86 20.00
C ALA A 288 20.02 25.66 21.18
N LYS A 289 21.14 26.37 20.98
CA LYS A 289 21.74 27.25 22.00
C LYS A 289 20.79 28.39 22.41
N LYS A 290 20.12 29.05 21.46
CA LYS A 290 19.12 30.10 21.74
C LYS A 290 17.88 29.55 22.45
N ALA A 291 17.43 28.38 22.04
CA ALA A 291 16.28 27.68 22.62
C ALA A 291 16.60 26.94 23.93
N ARG A 292 17.87 26.88 24.34
CA ARG A 292 18.38 26.11 25.50
C ARG A 292 18.03 24.62 25.44
N THR A 293 18.30 24.02 24.28
CA THR A 293 18.09 22.61 24.00
C THR A 293 19.24 22.03 23.16
N ILE A 294 19.03 20.87 22.54
CA ILE A 294 19.95 20.14 21.68
C ILE A 294 19.44 20.11 20.23
N SER A 295 20.37 19.96 19.29
CA SER A 295 20.07 19.92 17.85
C SER A 295 19.09 18.81 17.45
N TYR A 296 19.08 17.68 18.17
CA TYR A 296 18.08 16.63 17.98
C TYR A 296 16.65 17.15 18.11
N GLU A 297 16.35 17.93 19.16
CA GLU A 297 15.01 18.48 19.37
C GLU A 297 14.65 19.47 18.27
N VAL A 298 15.58 20.33 17.87
CA VAL A 298 15.35 21.30 16.78
C VAL A 298 14.96 20.60 15.48
N LEU A 299 15.68 19.54 15.09
CA LEU A 299 15.40 18.80 13.85
C LEU A 299 14.07 18.04 13.93
N CYS A 300 13.79 17.39 15.06
CA CYS A 300 12.55 16.63 15.27
C CYS A 300 11.32 17.56 15.36
N ALA A 301 11.47 18.75 15.94
CA ALA A 301 10.39 19.71 16.10
C ALA A 301 9.85 20.23 14.77
N LEU A 302 10.70 20.33 13.74
CA LEU A 302 10.35 20.74 12.38
C LEU A 302 9.50 19.65 11.70
N GLY A 303 8.30 19.34 12.19
CA GLY A 303 7.61 18.08 11.88
C GLY A 303 6.11 18.04 12.18
N LYS A 304 5.30 18.33 11.13
CA LYS A 304 4.04 17.67 10.73
C LYS A 304 3.32 18.42 9.61
N ARG A 305 3.57 19.74 9.48
CA ARG A 305 2.95 20.61 8.46
C ARG A 305 3.89 21.05 7.35
N ALA A 306 5.18 21.18 7.64
CA ALA A 306 6.18 21.57 6.66
C ALA A 306 6.42 20.44 5.63
N PRO A 307 6.21 20.67 4.32
CA PRO A 307 6.51 19.67 3.30
C PRO A 307 8.03 19.40 3.25
N ARG A 308 8.41 18.15 2.94
CA ARG A 308 9.81 17.77 2.71
C ARG A 308 10.07 17.66 1.22
N VAL A 309 11.12 18.34 0.77
CA VAL A 309 11.62 18.26 -0.60
C VAL A 309 12.99 17.59 -0.56
N PHE A 310 13.12 16.45 -1.23
CA PHE A 310 14.37 15.70 -1.27
C PHE A 310 15.15 16.06 -2.54
N LEU A 311 16.43 16.40 -2.36
CA LEU A 311 17.34 16.73 -3.45
C LEU A 311 18.20 15.51 -3.77
N GLN A 312 18.23 15.08 -5.03
CA GLN A 312 19.10 13.99 -5.49
C GLN A 312 19.98 14.52 -6.63
N GLN A 313 21.30 14.43 -6.46
CA GLN A 313 22.28 14.97 -7.43
C GLN A 313 22.02 16.45 -7.81
N GLY A 314 21.59 17.25 -6.84
CA GLY A 314 21.30 18.68 -7.06
C GLY A 314 19.99 18.96 -7.82
N LYS A 315 19.22 17.93 -8.22
CA LYS A 315 17.90 18.08 -8.81
C LYS A 315 16.82 17.78 -7.76
N ALA A 316 15.79 18.62 -7.71
CA ALA A 316 14.60 18.35 -6.91
C ALA A 316 13.79 17.25 -7.61
N ASN A 317 14.06 16.00 -7.28
CA ASN A 317 13.47 14.84 -7.96
C ASN A 317 12.16 14.37 -7.29
N ALA A 318 11.85 14.79 -6.06
CA ALA A 318 10.62 14.40 -5.38
C ALA A 318 10.13 15.44 -4.36
N VAL A 319 8.91 15.95 -4.55
CA VAL A 319 8.09 16.51 -3.46
C VAL A 319 7.24 15.35 -2.96
N SER A 320 7.47 14.87 -1.74
CA SER A 320 6.55 13.93 -1.12
C SER A 320 5.45 14.76 -0.43
N PRO A 321 4.18 14.69 -0.84
CA PRO A 321 3.14 15.33 -0.07
C PRO A 321 2.79 14.44 1.13
N ARG A 322 2.44 15.07 2.26
CA ARG A 322 1.19 14.74 2.95
C ARG A 322 0.74 15.91 3.82
N LEU A 323 -0.49 16.32 3.57
CA LEU A 323 -1.23 17.38 4.25
C LEU A 323 -1.52 17.02 5.72
N ARG A 324 -1.56 18.09 6.52
CA ARG A 324 -2.09 18.25 7.88
C ARG A 324 -3.00 17.10 8.39
N ARG A 325 -2.49 16.36 9.39
CA ARG A 325 -3.20 15.72 10.53
C ARG A 325 -3.43 14.20 10.62
N ILE A 326 -3.16 13.35 9.63
CA ILE A 326 -3.12 11.90 9.91
C ILE A 326 -1.96 11.27 9.14
N PHE A 327 -0.93 10.86 9.87
CA PHE A 327 -0.02 9.84 9.39
C PHE A 327 -0.75 8.50 9.54
N VAL A 328 -1.24 7.98 8.43
CA VAL A 328 -1.64 6.58 8.33
C VAL A 328 -0.43 5.87 7.73
N PRO A 329 0.10 4.82 8.37
CA PRO A 329 1.08 3.94 7.75
C PRO A 329 0.56 3.54 6.37
N ASP A 330 1.41 3.55 5.35
CA ASP A 330 1.04 3.04 4.03
C ASP A 330 0.67 1.53 4.05
N GLU A 331 0.76 0.90 5.23
CA GLU A 331 0.37 -0.48 5.55
C GLU A 331 -1.10 -0.66 5.89
N GLU A 332 -1.87 0.42 6.04
CA GLU A 332 -3.33 0.31 6.04
C GLU A 332 -3.90 0.30 4.60
N LYS A 333 -3.17 -0.34 3.67
CA LYS A 333 -3.76 -1.03 2.52
C LYS A 333 -4.37 -2.36 2.95
N SER A 334 -5.07 -2.40 4.09
CA SER A 334 -6.04 -3.46 4.25
C SER A 334 -7.04 -3.27 3.11
N ILE A 335 -7.25 -4.31 2.30
CA ILE A 335 -8.37 -4.39 1.36
C ILE A 335 -9.63 -3.84 2.04
N SER A 336 -9.84 -4.16 3.33
CA SER A 336 -10.95 -3.63 4.13
C SER A 336 -11.07 -2.09 4.20
N ARG A 337 -9.98 -1.31 4.15
CA ARG A 337 -10.05 0.16 4.17
C ARG A 337 -10.33 0.74 2.78
N ILE A 338 -9.72 0.19 1.72
CA ILE A 338 -10.06 0.56 0.34
C ILE A 338 -11.52 0.18 0.08
N ASP A 339 -11.91 -1.01 0.50
CA ASP A 339 -13.27 -1.53 0.46
C ASP A 339 -14.22 -0.61 1.20
N ASN A 340 -13.88 -0.16 2.41
CA ASN A 340 -14.70 0.78 3.17
C ASN A 340 -14.79 2.15 2.49
N ILE A 341 -13.72 2.64 1.86
CA ILE A 341 -13.74 3.90 1.11
C ILE A 341 -14.60 3.76 -0.14
N ILE A 342 -14.41 2.70 -0.92
CA ILE A 342 -15.17 2.43 -2.15
C ILE A 342 -16.63 2.21 -1.82
N ARG A 343 -16.93 1.40 -0.80
CA ARG A 343 -18.26 1.19 -0.23
C ARG A 343 -18.88 2.51 0.20
N HIS A 344 -18.19 3.34 0.99
CA HIS A 344 -18.69 4.65 1.40
C HIS A 344 -18.92 5.60 0.22
N CYS A 345 -18.04 5.59 -0.78
CA CYS A 345 -18.23 6.33 -2.02
C CYS A 345 -19.49 5.87 -2.78
N LEU A 346 -19.72 4.55 -2.88
CA LEU A 346 -20.90 3.97 -3.50
C LEU A 346 -22.18 4.31 -2.73
N GLN A 347 -22.18 4.19 -1.40
CA GLN A 347 -23.28 4.60 -0.52
C GLN A 347 -23.62 6.09 -0.71
N THR A 348 -22.59 6.95 -0.69
CA THR A 348 -22.74 8.40 -0.87
C THR A 348 -23.29 8.73 -2.26
N ARG A 349 -22.78 8.06 -3.31
CA ARG A 349 -23.20 8.30 -4.69
C ARG A 349 -24.61 7.79 -4.97
N ALA A 350 -24.95 6.63 -4.42
CA ALA A 350 -26.29 6.04 -4.46
C ALA A 350 -27.29 6.79 -3.57
N ARG A 351 -26.81 7.63 -2.63
CA ARG A 351 -27.61 8.28 -1.58
C ARG A 351 -28.44 7.28 -0.76
N ASN A 352 -27.97 6.04 -0.67
CA ASN A 352 -28.63 4.94 0.01
C ASN A 352 -27.57 3.92 0.41
N GLU A 353 -27.52 3.60 1.70
CA GLU A 353 -26.48 2.74 2.27
C GLU A 353 -26.60 1.29 1.80
N GLU A 354 -27.82 0.75 1.81
CA GLU A 354 -28.14 -0.62 1.40
C GLU A 354 -27.80 -0.85 -0.08
N LEU A 355 -28.19 0.08 -0.95
CA LEU A 355 -27.87 0.04 -2.37
C LEU A 355 -26.36 0.19 -2.63
N GLY A 356 -25.68 1.07 -1.88
CA GLY A 356 -24.23 1.21 -1.96
C GLY A 356 -23.47 -0.05 -1.55
N ASN A 357 -23.94 -0.72 -0.49
CA ASN A 357 -23.41 -2.00 -0.05
C ASN A 357 -23.68 -3.10 -1.08
N ALA A 358 -24.88 -3.16 -1.65
CA ALA A 358 -25.22 -4.12 -2.69
C ALA A 358 -24.30 -3.97 -3.92
N ILE A 359 -24.06 -2.74 -4.40
CA ILE A 359 -23.13 -2.50 -5.52
C ILE A 359 -21.72 -2.93 -5.16
N TYR A 360 -21.28 -2.64 -3.93
CA TYR A 360 -19.96 -3.00 -3.45
C TYR A 360 -19.75 -4.53 -3.47
N TYR A 361 -20.63 -5.29 -2.82
CA TYR A 361 -20.51 -6.75 -2.75
C TYR A 361 -20.78 -7.43 -4.11
N GLU A 362 -21.84 -7.04 -4.81
CA GLU A 362 -22.24 -7.75 -6.04
C GLU A 362 -21.35 -7.44 -7.24
N MET A 363 -20.79 -6.23 -7.34
CA MET A 363 -19.97 -5.83 -8.49
C MET A 363 -18.49 -5.74 -8.13
N PHE A 364 -18.14 -5.04 -7.06
CA PHE A 364 -16.74 -4.75 -6.75
C PHE A 364 -16.03 -5.98 -6.16
N GLU A 365 -16.59 -6.64 -5.16
CA GLU A 365 -16.02 -7.88 -4.62
C GLU A 365 -16.05 -9.01 -5.67
N THR A 366 -17.11 -9.14 -6.46
CA THR A 366 -17.15 -10.12 -7.56
C THR A 366 -16.01 -9.91 -8.57
N LEU A 367 -15.70 -8.67 -8.92
CA LEU A 367 -14.64 -8.35 -9.90
C LEU A 367 -13.24 -8.40 -9.31
N PHE A 368 -13.06 -7.91 -8.09
CA PHE A 368 -11.74 -7.60 -7.50
C PHE A 368 -11.45 -8.34 -6.18
N GLY A 369 -12.41 -9.06 -5.61
CA GLY A 369 -12.30 -9.70 -4.28
C GLY A 369 -11.45 -10.97 -4.25
N LYS A 370 -10.98 -11.47 -5.39
CA LYS A 370 -10.01 -12.57 -5.46
C LYS A 370 -8.74 -12.04 -6.15
N GLU A 371 -7.63 -12.04 -5.40
CA GLU A 371 -6.35 -11.43 -5.82
C GLU A 371 -5.82 -11.96 -7.17
N ASP A 372 -6.15 -13.21 -7.52
CA ASP A 372 -5.70 -13.87 -8.76
C ASP A 372 -6.72 -13.88 -9.91
N ARG A 373 -7.90 -13.23 -9.74
CA ARG A 373 -8.92 -13.23 -10.81
C ARG A 373 -8.53 -12.27 -11.91
N GLN A 374 -8.07 -12.81 -13.05
CA GLN A 374 -7.76 -12.01 -14.22
C GLN A 374 -9.03 -11.36 -14.80
N LEU A 375 -9.06 -10.03 -14.78
CA LEU A 375 -10.17 -9.25 -15.34
C LEU A 375 -10.07 -9.18 -16.86
N GLU A 376 -11.07 -9.76 -17.52
CA GLU A 376 -11.17 -9.74 -18.97
C GLU A 376 -12.24 -8.75 -19.41
N LEU A 377 -11.95 -8.02 -20.49
CA LEU A 377 -12.91 -7.12 -21.13
C LEU A 377 -13.36 -7.76 -22.44
N ARG A 378 -14.68 -7.71 -22.70
CA ARG A 378 -15.26 -8.15 -23.96
C ARG A 378 -15.86 -6.98 -24.73
N SER A 379 -15.84 -7.05 -26.06
CA SER A 379 -16.58 -6.12 -26.89
C SER A 379 -17.23 -6.81 -28.09
N ALA A 380 -18.20 -6.14 -28.71
CA ALA A 380 -18.95 -6.66 -29.86
C ALA A 380 -19.55 -8.05 -29.56
N PHE A 381 -20.19 -8.20 -28.40
CA PHE A 381 -20.72 -9.48 -27.95
C PHE A 381 -22.03 -9.80 -28.65
N HIS A 382 -22.06 -10.92 -29.35
CA HIS A 382 -23.24 -11.45 -30.03
C HIS A 382 -23.61 -12.81 -29.46
N TYR A 383 -24.90 -13.02 -29.23
CA TYR A 383 -25.45 -14.25 -28.68
C TYR A 383 -26.70 -14.66 -29.46
N ASP A 384 -26.54 -15.60 -30.37
CA ASP A 384 -27.61 -16.07 -31.25
C ASP A 384 -28.10 -17.44 -30.79
N ILE A 385 -29.35 -17.53 -30.36
CA ILE A 385 -30.00 -18.75 -29.90
C ILE A 385 -31.05 -19.14 -30.94
N HIS A 386 -30.95 -20.35 -31.44
CA HIS A 386 -31.94 -20.93 -32.35
C HIS A 386 -32.53 -22.17 -31.74
N ILE A 387 -33.84 -22.16 -31.50
CA ILE A 387 -34.54 -23.30 -30.93
C ILE A 387 -35.47 -23.97 -31.94
N ALA A 388 -35.38 -25.30 -32.00
CA ALA A 388 -36.20 -26.13 -32.87
C ALA A 388 -36.82 -27.30 -32.09
N GLN A 389 -38.04 -27.65 -32.46
CA GLN A 389 -38.71 -28.81 -31.88
C GLN A 389 -38.04 -30.12 -32.33
N MET A 390 -37.69 -31.00 -31.36
CA MET A 390 -37.28 -32.37 -31.69
C MET A 390 -38.49 -33.31 -31.79
N PRO A 391 -38.41 -34.37 -32.62
CA PRO A 391 -39.36 -35.47 -32.62
C PRO A 391 -39.45 -36.12 -31.23
N LYS A 392 -40.64 -36.61 -30.83
CA LYS A 392 -40.80 -37.32 -29.54
C LYS A 392 -39.95 -38.59 -29.53
N SER A 393 -39.10 -38.75 -28.52
CA SER A 393 -38.39 -40.00 -28.25
C SER A 393 -39.38 -41.06 -27.76
N LYS A 394 -39.33 -42.28 -28.32
CA LYS A 394 -40.26 -43.37 -28.00
C LYS A 394 -40.08 -43.95 -26.58
N ASN A 395 -38.95 -43.67 -25.90
CA ASN A 395 -38.56 -44.42 -24.71
C ASN A 395 -38.73 -43.73 -23.35
N ASN A 396 -39.07 -42.43 -23.26
CA ASN A 396 -39.12 -41.75 -21.94
C ASN A 396 -40.24 -40.70 -21.74
N GLY A 397 -41.18 -40.52 -22.68
CA GLY A 397 -42.28 -39.55 -22.53
C GLY A 397 -41.88 -38.06 -22.51
N GLN A 398 -40.62 -37.74 -22.22
CA GLN A 398 -40.07 -36.40 -22.21
C GLN A 398 -39.86 -35.86 -23.62
N SER A 399 -40.17 -34.58 -23.81
CA SER A 399 -39.97 -33.87 -25.07
C SER A 399 -38.88 -32.82 -24.92
N TYR A 400 -38.06 -32.65 -25.96
CA TYR A 400 -36.90 -31.76 -25.93
C TYR A 400 -36.95 -30.72 -27.06
N PHE A 401 -36.27 -29.61 -26.84
CA PHE A 401 -35.83 -28.67 -27.87
C PHE A 401 -34.38 -28.97 -28.23
N ARG A 402 -34.06 -28.83 -29.52
CA ARG A 402 -32.68 -28.66 -29.96
C ARG A 402 -32.39 -27.17 -29.91
N VAL A 403 -31.38 -26.79 -29.15
CA VAL A 403 -30.94 -25.40 -28.96
C VAL A 403 -29.56 -25.28 -29.55
N ASN A 404 -29.42 -24.51 -30.62
CA ASN A 404 -28.13 -24.18 -31.20
C ASN A 404 -27.80 -22.74 -30.81
N THR A 405 -26.66 -22.54 -30.17
CA THR A 405 -26.21 -21.25 -29.68
C THR A 405 -24.90 -20.87 -30.34
N ARG A 406 -24.85 -19.69 -30.97
CA ARG A 406 -23.61 -19.09 -31.47
C ARG A 406 -23.27 -17.89 -30.61
N ILE A 407 -22.07 -17.89 -30.06
CA ILE A 407 -21.54 -16.80 -29.24
C ILE A 407 -20.34 -16.23 -29.97
N SER A 408 -20.25 -14.90 -30.07
CA SER A 408 -19.02 -14.26 -30.52
C SER A 408 -18.71 -12.98 -29.78
N TYR A 409 -17.44 -12.69 -29.59
CA TYR A 409 -16.97 -11.48 -28.92
C TYR A 409 -15.49 -11.25 -29.24
N LYS A 410 -15.04 -10.03 -29.01
CA LYS A 410 -13.62 -9.67 -29.04
C LYS A 410 -13.05 -9.59 -27.64
N LYS A 411 -11.83 -10.09 -27.44
CA LYS A 411 -11.06 -9.96 -26.19
C LYS A 411 -9.56 -9.99 -26.48
N MET A 412 -8.76 -9.62 -25.49
CA MET A 412 -7.33 -9.90 -25.51
C MET A 412 -7.10 -11.39 -25.22
N LEU A 413 -6.43 -12.11 -26.12
CA LEU A 413 -6.11 -13.52 -25.92
C LEU A 413 -5.00 -13.65 -24.87
N LYS A 414 -5.18 -14.53 -23.87
CA LYS A 414 -4.20 -14.73 -22.78
C LYS A 414 -3.61 -16.13 -22.73
N ASN A 415 -4.37 -17.12 -23.21
CA ASN A 415 -3.96 -18.51 -23.24
C ASN A 415 -4.07 -19.04 -24.67
N ASP A 416 -3.08 -19.82 -25.10
CA ASP A 416 -3.05 -20.52 -26.39
C ASP A 416 -3.84 -21.84 -26.34
N VAL A 417 -4.16 -22.30 -25.14
CA VAL A 417 -5.08 -23.40 -24.84
C VAL A 417 -6.15 -22.91 -23.88
N PHE A 418 -7.40 -23.22 -24.16
CA PHE A 418 -8.54 -22.85 -23.32
C PHE A 418 -9.64 -23.92 -23.39
N MET A 419 -10.56 -23.90 -22.44
CA MET A 419 -11.68 -24.83 -22.41
C MET A 419 -13.04 -24.13 -22.52
N ILE A 420 -14.01 -24.86 -23.05
CA ILE A 420 -15.42 -24.56 -22.95
C ILE A 420 -16.03 -25.58 -21.98
N GLY A 421 -16.48 -25.10 -20.83
CA GLY A 421 -17.05 -25.93 -19.77
C GLY A 421 -18.57 -26.00 -19.83
N CYS A 422 -19.13 -27.18 -19.61
CA CYS A 422 -20.55 -27.38 -19.38
C CYS A 422 -20.77 -27.94 -17.98
N ALA A 423 -21.62 -27.29 -17.20
CA ALA A 423 -22.02 -27.69 -15.86
C ALA A 423 -23.45 -28.25 -15.87
N ALA A 424 -23.72 -29.24 -15.02
CA ALA A 424 -25.07 -29.77 -14.81
C ALA A 424 -25.82 -29.04 -13.69
N ASP A 425 -25.09 -28.39 -12.78
CA ASP A 425 -25.62 -27.68 -11.62
C ASP A 425 -24.77 -26.45 -11.28
N ASN A 426 -25.27 -25.65 -10.32
CA ASN A 426 -24.61 -24.41 -9.91
C ASN A 426 -23.26 -24.64 -9.20
N LYS A 427 -23.04 -25.81 -8.57
CA LYS A 427 -21.77 -26.12 -7.90
C LYS A 427 -20.67 -26.35 -8.93
N GLN A 428 -20.97 -27.13 -9.96
CA GLN A 428 -20.09 -27.33 -11.11
C GLN A 428 -19.85 -26.02 -11.85
N LEU A 429 -20.91 -25.23 -12.06
CA LEU A 429 -20.79 -23.93 -12.69
C LEU A 429 -19.83 -23.01 -11.92
N ALA A 430 -19.96 -22.93 -10.58
CA ALA A 430 -19.07 -22.15 -9.74
C ALA A 430 -17.59 -22.59 -9.89
N ALA A 431 -17.31 -23.90 -9.94
CA ALA A 431 -15.95 -24.39 -10.17
C ALA A 431 -15.38 -23.98 -11.54
N LEU A 432 -16.21 -23.88 -12.58
CA LEU A 432 -15.81 -23.40 -13.91
C LEU A 432 -15.58 -21.87 -13.93
N PHE A 433 -16.19 -21.11 -13.03
CA PHE A 433 -15.94 -19.67 -12.89
C PHE A 433 -14.56 -19.39 -12.27
N GLU A 434 -13.99 -20.34 -11.53
CA GLU A 434 -12.70 -20.20 -10.84
C GLU A 434 -11.50 -20.62 -11.69
N ASP A 435 -11.72 -21.30 -12.81
CA ASP A 435 -10.63 -21.77 -13.67
C ASP A 435 -10.24 -20.72 -14.72
N PRO A 436 -8.97 -20.24 -14.72
CA PRO A 436 -8.51 -19.20 -15.64
C PRO A 436 -8.43 -19.65 -17.11
N LEU A 437 -8.48 -20.96 -17.38
CA LEU A 437 -8.50 -21.53 -18.73
C LEU A 437 -9.94 -21.71 -19.26
N CYS A 438 -10.96 -21.49 -18.44
CA CYS A 438 -12.36 -21.58 -18.86
C CYS A 438 -12.82 -20.33 -19.63
N GLU A 439 -12.73 -20.38 -20.96
CA GLU A 439 -13.10 -19.25 -21.83
C GLU A 439 -14.62 -19.02 -21.82
N TYR A 440 -15.40 -20.10 -21.86
CA TYR A 440 -16.84 -20.01 -21.86
C TYR A 440 -17.46 -21.15 -21.06
N ARG A 441 -18.55 -20.84 -20.34
CA ARG A 441 -19.24 -21.80 -19.49
C ARG A 441 -20.73 -21.87 -19.81
N TRP A 442 -21.26 -23.07 -19.80
CA TRP A 442 -22.64 -23.39 -20.09
C TRP A 442 -23.28 -24.08 -18.90
N LEU A 443 -24.52 -23.73 -18.55
CA LEU A 443 -25.29 -24.49 -17.56
C LEU A 443 -26.36 -25.29 -18.29
N LEU A 444 -26.19 -26.61 -18.31
CA LEU A 444 -27.19 -27.53 -18.82
C LEU A 444 -28.24 -27.74 -17.72
N GLY A 445 -29.38 -27.06 -17.83
CA GLY A 445 -30.43 -27.09 -16.81
C GLY A 445 -30.81 -28.52 -16.38
N ALA A 446 -30.87 -28.76 -15.07
CA ALA A 446 -31.04 -30.07 -14.45
C ALA A 446 -32.42 -30.70 -14.73
N ALA A 447 -32.59 -31.31 -15.90
CA ALA A 447 -33.70 -32.25 -16.13
C ALA A 447 -33.32 -33.63 -15.55
N LYS A 448 -34.25 -34.29 -14.85
CA LYS A 448 -34.07 -35.67 -14.38
C LYS A 448 -33.69 -36.57 -15.57
N GLY A 449 -32.47 -37.11 -15.56
CA GLY A 449 -31.96 -38.01 -16.61
C GLY A 449 -31.19 -37.36 -17.77
N ALA A 450 -30.83 -36.07 -17.68
CA ALA A 450 -29.92 -35.43 -18.63
C ALA A 450 -28.49 -36.00 -18.47
N ASP A 451 -27.85 -36.35 -19.58
CA ASP A 451 -26.44 -36.73 -19.61
C ASP A 451 -25.66 -35.66 -20.36
N ILE A 452 -24.84 -34.94 -19.61
CA ILE A 452 -24.08 -33.80 -20.10
C ILE A 452 -23.20 -34.13 -21.31
N ALA A 453 -22.64 -35.34 -21.39
CA ALA A 453 -21.80 -35.74 -22.53
C ALA A 453 -22.61 -36.08 -23.79
N ARG A 454 -23.90 -36.40 -23.63
CA ARG A 454 -24.83 -36.72 -24.73
C ARG A 454 -25.63 -35.52 -25.21
N ASP A 455 -25.89 -34.59 -24.30
CA ASP A 455 -26.87 -33.53 -24.45
C ASP A 455 -26.23 -32.14 -24.63
N PHE A 456 -24.90 -32.05 -24.62
CA PHE A 456 -24.12 -30.86 -24.94
C PHE A 456 -22.97 -31.21 -25.90
N SER A 457 -22.80 -30.42 -26.95
CA SER A 457 -21.66 -30.52 -27.88
C SER A 457 -21.18 -29.12 -28.29
N VAL A 458 -19.86 -28.97 -28.39
CA VAL A 458 -19.22 -27.82 -29.05
C VAL A 458 -18.99 -28.22 -30.51
N GLU A 459 -19.72 -27.60 -31.42
CA GLU A 459 -19.71 -27.96 -32.84
C GLU A 459 -18.54 -27.30 -33.59
N ASN A 460 -18.22 -26.05 -33.21
CA ASN A 460 -17.20 -25.27 -33.89
C ASN A 460 -16.65 -24.18 -32.95
N VAL A 461 -15.33 -23.96 -33.02
CA VAL A 461 -14.63 -22.88 -32.33
C VAL A 461 -13.74 -22.18 -33.33
N ARG A 462 -13.78 -20.85 -33.38
CA ARG A 462 -12.91 -20.04 -34.24
C ARG A 462 -12.27 -18.90 -33.47
N VAL A 463 -11.03 -18.59 -33.83
CA VAL A 463 -10.32 -17.38 -33.42
C VAL A 463 -9.87 -16.67 -34.69
N ASP A 464 -10.26 -15.40 -34.87
CA ASP A 464 -10.01 -14.60 -36.07
C ASP A 464 -10.40 -15.33 -37.37
N ASN A 465 -11.59 -15.93 -37.40
CA ASN A 465 -12.14 -16.74 -38.50
C ASN A 465 -11.37 -18.05 -38.81
N ARG A 466 -10.32 -18.41 -38.06
CA ARG A 466 -9.60 -19.68 -38.20
C ARG A 466 -10.17 -20.71 -37.24
N LYS A 467 -10.43 -21.92 -37.73
CA LYS A 467 -10.97 -23.03 -36.92
C LYS A 467 -9.94 -23.50 -35.90
N ILE A 468 -10.38 -23.66 -34.65
CA ILE A 468 -9.59 -24.24 -33.56
C ILE A 468 -10.00 -25.71 -33.39
N PRO A 469 -9.06 -26.66 -33.44
CA PRO A 469 -9.36 -28.06 -33.19
C PRO A 469 -9.68 -28.27 -31.70
N ILE A 470 -10.59 -29.21 -31.46
CA ILE A 470 -10.85 -29.73 -30.12
C ILE A 470 -9.76 -30.76 -29.84
N ALA A 471 -8.91 -30.50 -28.84
CA ALA A 471 -7.81 -31.36 -28.46
C ALA A 471 -8.28 -32.53 -27.59
N GLU A 472 -9.19 -32.26 -26.65
CA GLU A 472 -9.72 -33.24 -25.70
C GLU A 472 -11.14 -32.84 -25.28
N ALA A 473 -12.02 -33.82 -25.06
CA ALA A 473 -13.30 -33.60 -24.40
C ALA A 473 -13.53 -34.66 -23.33
N LYS A 474 -13.71 -34.25 -22.08
CA LYS A 474 -13.78 -35.18 -20.95
C LYS A 474 -14.79 -34.76 -19.89
N LYS A 475 -15.30 -35.76 -19.17
CA LYS A 475 -16.13 -35.56 -17.97
C LYS A 475 -15.21 -35.51 -16.74
N THR A 476 -15.33 -34.46 -15.94
CA THR A 476 -14.57 -34.25 -14.71
C THR A 476 -15.52 -34.03 -13.54
N ALA A 477 -14.97 -33.86 -12.34
CA ALA A 477 -15.77 -33.48 -11.16
C ALA A 477 -16.45 -32.09 -11.32
N ARG A 478 -15.97 -31.27 -12.26
CA ARG A 478 -16.46 -29.90 -12.52
C ARG A 478 -17.48 -29.84 -13.67
N GLY A 479 -17.81 -30.97 -14.31
CA GLY A 479 -18.75 -31.05 -15.42
C GLY A 479 -18.15 -31.71 -16.65
N TYR A 480 -18.46 -31.18 -17.83
CA TYR A 480 -17.91 -31.63 -19.11
C TYR A 480 -17.03 -30.53 -19.70
N GLU A 481 -15.77 -30.85 -19.97
CA GLU A 481 -14.76 -29.89 -20.39
C GLU A 481 -14.34 -30.19 -21.82
N VAL A 482 -14.43 -29.20 -22.71
CA VAL A 482 -13.99 -29.29 -24.11
C VAL A 482 -12.78 -28.38 -24.31
N TRP A 483 -11.60 -28.97 -24.41
CA TRP A 483 -10.33 -28.29 -24.53
C TRP A 483 -10.00 -27.99 -25.99
N CYS A 484 -9.67 -26.73 -26.26
CA CYS A 484 -9.39 -26.18 -27.58
C CYS A 484 -8.00 -25.53 -27.59
N GLY A 485 -7.25 -25.73 -28.66
CA GLY A 485 -5.93 -25.11 -28.80
C GLY A 485 -5.36 -25.29 -30.21
N ALA A 486 -4.47 -24.40 -30.62
CA ALA A 486 -3.76 -24.49 -31.89
C ALA A 486 -2.44 -23.73 -31.80
N ASP A 487 -1.38 -24.21 -32.46
CA ASP A 487 -0.04 -23.60 -32.34
C ASP A 487 0.00 -22.13 -32.76
N PHE A 488 -0.80 -21.73 -33.75
CA PHE A 488 -0.84 -20.33 -34.20
C PHE A 488 -1.40 -19.36 -33.14
N LEU A 489 -2.07 -19.86 -32.09
CA LEU A 489 -2.57 -19.02 -31.00
C LEU A 489 -1.43 -18.44 -30.15
N LYS A 490 -0.26 -19.10 -30.11
CA LYS A 490 0.94 -18.60 -29.42
C LYS A 490 1.38 -17.25 -29.97
N GLU A 491 1.26 -17.06 -31.29
CA GLU A 491 1.59 -15.81 -31.98
C GLU A 491 0.54 -14.70 -31.74
N LYS A 492 -0.63 -15.07 -31.19
CA LYS A 492 -1.76 -14.16 -30.93
C LYS A 492 -1.90 -13.80 -29.46
N LEU A 493 -1.05 -14.33 -28.58
CA LEU A 493 -1.05 -14.00 -27.16
C LEU A 493 -0.87 -12.49 -26.96
N ASN A 494 -1.65 -11.93 -26.03
CA ASN A 494 -1.72 -10.51 -25.70
C ASN A 494 -2.19 -9.60 -26.86
N THR A 495 -2.80 -10.15 -27.91
CA THR A 495 -3.44 -9.37 -28.98
C THR A 495 -4.96 -9.47 -28.89
N GLU A 496 -5.67 -8.47 -29.44
CA GLU A 496 -7.14 -8.56 -29.56
C GLU A 496 -7.50 -9.56 -30.65
N VAL A 497 -8.37 -10.51 -30.31
CA VAL A 497 -8.88 -11.53 -31.23
C VAL A 497 -10.40 -11.59 -31.17
N LYS A 498 -11.03 -12.03 -32.26
CA LYS A 498 -12.46 -12.39 -32.28
C LYS A 498 -12.60 -13.89 -32.01
N ILE A 499 -13.27 -14.24 -30.90
CA ILE A 499 -13.64 -15.61 -30.57
C ILE A 499 -15.07 -15.88 -31.05
N GLU A 500 -15.29 -17.04 -31.65
CA GLU A 500 -16.62 -17.55 -32.03
C GLU A 500 -16.78 -18.99 -31.56
N ILE A 501 -17.88 -19.28 -30.88
CA ILE A 501 -18.19 -20.59 -30.31
C ILE A 501 -19.60 -20.99 -30.74
N GLU A 502 -19.74 -22.18 -31.30
CA GLU A 502 -21.03 -22.78 -31.67
C GLU A 502 -21.28 -24.01 -30.79
N ILE A 503 -22.40 -23.99 -30.08
CA ILE A 503 -22.81 -25.02 -29.12
C ILE A 503 -24.15 -25.58 -29.56
N ALA A 504 -24.32 -26.90 -29.51
CA ALA A 504 -25.62 -27.54 -29.64
C ALA A 504 -25.98 -28.24 -28.32
N THR A 505 -27.21 -28.03 -27.85
CA THR A 505 -27.72 -28.70 -26.65
C THR A 505 -29.11 -29.29 -26.85
N LYS A 506 -29.44 -30.28 -26.03
CA LYS A 506 -30.80 -30.82 -25.88
C LYS A 506 -31.39 -30.34 -24.56
N GLN A 507 -32.42 -29.50 -24.64
CA GLN A 507 -33.07 -28.93 -23.47
C GLN A 507 -34.48 -29.49 -23.31
N ALA A 508 -34.84 -29.95 -22.12
CA ALA A 508 -36.19 -30.45 -21.85
C ALA A 508 -37.23 -29.33 -22.04
N LYS A 509 -38.35 -29.61 -22.70
CA LYS A 509 -39.41 -28.60 -22.94
C LYS A 509 -40.09 -28.08 -21.68
N GLU A 510 -39.96 -28.83 -20.57
CA GLU A 510 -40.41 -28.42 -19.25
C GLU A 510 -39.63 -27.20 -18.75
N ASN A 511 -38.35 -27.08 -19.15
CA ASN A 511 -37.54 -25.90 -18.89
C ASN A 511 -37.80 -24.83 -19.96
N LYS A 512 -38.50 -23.76 -19.58
CA LYS A 512 -38.90 -22.66 -20.47
C LYS A 512 -38.02 -21.42 -20.34
N ILE A 513 -36.88 -21.54 -19.65
CA ILE A 513 -35.96 -20.46 -19.33
C ILE A 513 -34.71 -20.62 -20.22
N PHE A 514 -34.30 -19.55 -20.91
CA PHE A 514 -33.18 -19.56 -21.86
C PHE A 514 -32.21 -18.42 -21.54
N PRO A 515 -31.36 -18.57 -20.51
CA PRO A 515 -30.56 -17.47 -20.02
C PRO A 515 -29.35 -17.18 -20.92
N ALA A 516 -29.07 -15.90 -21.13
CA ALA A 516 -27.83 -15.38 -21.68
C ALA A 516 -27.14 -14.50 -20.62
N TYR A 517 -26.07 -15.03 -20.02
CA TYR A 517 -25.33 -14.34 -18.96
C TYR A 517 -24.11 -13.59 -19.49
N LEU A 518 -23.95 -12.34 -19.04
CA LEU A 518 -22.77 -11.52 -19.26
C LEU A 518 -21.93 -11.52 -17.98
N VAL A 519 -20.76 -12.13 -18.11
CA VAL A 519 -19.96 -12.58 -16.96
C VAL A 519 -18.65 -11.82 -16.82
N TYR A 520 -18.37 -10.95 -17.78
CA TYR A 520 -17.26 -10.02 -17.83
C TYR A 520 -17.80 -8.64 -18.23
N PRO A 521 -17.12 -7.54 -17.84
CA PRO A 521 -17.48 -6.23 -18.37
C PRO A 521 -17.43 -6.25 -19.91
N THR A 522 -18.56 -5.93 -20.51
CA THR A 522 -18.81 -6.10 -21.94
C THR A 522 -19.28 -4.80 -22.56
N ARG A 523 -18.64 -4.38 -23.65
CA ARG A 523 -19.02 -3.18 -24.40
C ARG A 523 -19.79 -3.55 -25.67
N GLY A 524 -21.06 -3.15 -25.73
CA GLY A 524 -21.97 -3.50 -26.82
C GLY A 524 -22.42 -4.97 -26.78
N VAL A 525 -23.74 -5.18 -26.82
CA VAL A 525 -24.36 -6.50 -26.73
C VAL A 525 -25.51 -6.62 -27.73
N GLU A 526 -25.54 -7.73 -28.45
CA GLU A 526 -26.66 -8.12 -29.30
C GLU A 526 -27.05 -9.57 -29.01
N ILE A 527 -28.27 -9.79 -28.55
CA ILE A 527 -28.81 -11.11 -28.24
C ILE A 527 -29.99 -11.35 -29.17
N ASN A 528 -29.96 -12.43 -29.94
CA ASN A 528 -31.02 -12.84 -30.84
C ASN A 528 -31.55 -14.21 -30.40
N PHE A 529 -32.83 -14.31 -30.11
CA PHE A 529 -33.52 -15.54 -29.75
C PHE A 529 -34.55 -15.88 -30.84
N ASP A 530 -34.21 -16.81 -31.73
CA ASP A 530 -35.10 -17.34 -32.77
C ASP A 530 -35.79 -18.61 -32.28
N TYR A 531 -37.12 -18.56 -32.23
CA TYR A 531 -37.99 -19.65 -31.82
C TYR A 531 -39.07 -20.01 -32.84
N GLN A 532 -38.91 -19.58 -34.09
CA GLN A 532 -39.88 -19.83 -35.15
C GLN A 532 -40.15 -21.33 -35.36
N LYS A 533 -39.12 -22.16 -35.18
CA LYS A 533 -39.19 -23.62 -35.35
C LYS A 533 -39.53 -24.40 -34.06
N ALA A 534 -39.76 -23.72 -32.94
CA ALA A 534 -40.08 -24.35 -31.66
C ALA A 534 -41.58 -24.45 -31.35
N LYS A 535 -42.44 -23.83 -32.17
CA LYS A 535 -43.90 -23.72 -31.95
C LYS A 535 -44.28 -23.05 -30.62
N LEU A 536 -43.43 -22.16 -30.10
CA LEU A 536 -43.77 -21.29 -28.98
C LEU A 536 -44.59 -20.10 -29.50
N LYS A 537 -45.70 -19.78 -28.82
CA LYS A 537 -46.59 -18.69 -29.23
C LYS A 537 -46.14 -17.33 -28.69
N ASN A 538 -45.77 -17.31 -27.41
CA ASN A 538 -45.35 -16.11 -26.69
C ASN A 538 -44.02 -16.43 -26.00
N VAL A 539 -43.04 -15.55 -26.20
CA VAL A 539 -41.77 -15.53 -25.48
C VAL A 539 -41.65 -14.13 -24.91
N ARG A 540 -41.29 -14.07 -23.63
CA ARG A 540 -41.05 -12.82 -22.92
C ARG A 540 -39.57 -12.78 -22.59
N GLU A 541 -38.97 -11.63 -22.81
CA GLU A 541 -37.64 -11.29 -22.36
C GLU A 541 -37.69 -10.64 -20.98
N GLU A 542 -36.78 -11.05 -20.12
CA GLU A 542 -36.53 -10.38 -18.85
C GLU A 542 -35.05 -10.00 -18.79
N GLY A 543 -34.77 -8.78 -19.23
CA GLY A 543 -33.42 -8.20 -19.24
C GLY A 543 -33.08 -7.49 -17.94
N PHE A 544 -31.85 -7.71 -17.47
CA PHE A 544 -31.28 -7.02 -16.31
C PHE A 544 -29.87 -6.56 -16.72
N PHE A 545 -29.74 -5.29 -17.06
CA PHE A 545 -28.48 -4.72 -17.50
C PHE A 545 -28.02 -3.66 -16.50
N ALA A 546 -26.78 -3.80 -16.02
CA ALA A 546 -26.12 -2.81 -15.18
C ALA A 546 -25.15 -1.97 -16.03
N GLY A 547 -25.29 -0.64 -16.00
CA GLY A 547 -24.50 0.29 -16.81
C GLY A 547 -24.94 1.74 -16.62
N ARG A 548 -24.26 2.70 -17.26
CA ARG A 548 -24.60 4.14 -17.15
C ARG A 548 -25.92 4.46 -17.87
N HIS A 549 -26.14 3.83 -19.03
CA HIS A 549 -27.37 3.95 -19.81
C HIS A 549 -27.82 2.56 -20.32
N PRO A 550 -28.21 1.63 -19.42
CA PRO A 550 -28.38 0.23 -19.77
C PRO A 550 -29.80 -0.04 -20.30
N GLU A 551 -30.37 0.85 -21.11
CA GLU A 551 -31.69 0.64 -21.73
C GLU A 551 -31.52 -0.17 -23.02
N PRO A 552 -31.88 -1.47 -23.04
CA PRO A 552 -31.80 -2.26 -24.25
C PRO A 552 -32.92 -1.87 -25.22
N VAL A 553 -32.59 -1.84 -26.50
CA VAL A 553 -33.60 -1.83 -27.56
C VAL A 553 -34.07 -3.27 -27.76
N VAL A 554 -35.34 -3.52 -27.43
CA VAL A 554 -35.98 -4.83 -27.67
C VAL A 554 -36.82 -4.76 -28.94
N THR A 555 -36.62 -5.71 -29.84
CA THR A 555 -37.45 -5.90 -31.04
C THR A 555 -37.94 -7.35 -31.07
N SER A 556 -39.25 -7.56 -31.18
CA SER A 556 -39.81 -8.91 -31.17
C SER A 556 -40.77 -9.14 -32.34
N GLY A 557 -40.79 -10.38 -32.83
CA GLY A 557 -41.77 -10.88 -33.78
C GLY A 557 -42.52 -12.05 -33.16
N LYS A 558 -43.83 -11.91 -32.94
CA LYS A 558 -44.65 -12.94 -32.30
C LYS A 558 -44.53 -14.28 -33.03
N GLY A 559 -44.18 -15.33 -32.30
CA GLY A 559 -43.99 -16.67 -32.87
C GLY A 559 -42.73 -16.83 -33.73
N LYS A 560 -41.83 -15.84 -33.75
CA LYS A 560 -40.62 -15.82 -34.58
C LYS A 560 -39.36 -15.60 -33.75
N PHE A 561 -39.18 -14.40 -33.19
CA PHE A 561 -37.93 -14.03 -32.53
C PHE A 561 -38.10 -12.95 -31.46
N VAL A 562 -37.10 -12.83 -30.59
CA VAL A 562 -36.85 -11.66 -29.76
C VAL A 562 -35.39 -11.23 -29.95
N LYS A 563 -35.15 -9.94 -30.11
CA LYS A 563 -33.84 -9.34 -30.27
C LYS A 563 -33.64 -8.27 -29.22
N VAL A 564 -32.51 -8.31 -28.52
CA VAL A 564 -32.13 -7.36 -27.48
C VAL A 564 -30.81 -6.74 -27.87
N LYS A 565 -30.74 -5.41 -27.93
CA LYS A 565 -29.54 -4.68 -28.35
C LYS A 565 -29.16 -3.57 -27.39
N VAL A 566 -27.90 -3.51 -27.02
CA VAL A 566 -27.26 -2.42 -26.28
C VAL A 566 -26.15 -1.82 -27.14
N SER A 567 -26.07 -0.50 -27.16
CA SER A 567 -25.14 0.28 -27.99
C SER A 567 -23.67 -0.14 -27.80
N GLU A 568 -22.88 -0.12 -28.87
CA GLU A 568 -21.44 -0.39 -28.85
C GLU A 568 -20.60 0.63 -28.05
N ARG A 569 -21.21 1.75 -27.65
CA ARG A 569 -20.58 2.76 -26.80
C ARG A 569 -20.86 2.54 -25.31
N GLU A 570 -21.83 1.70 -24.98
CA GLU A 570 -22.28 1.47 -23.61
C GLU A 570 -21.57 0.27 -22.99
N TRP A 571 -21.27 0.41 -21.70
CA TRP A 571 -20.70 -0.65 -20.88
C TRP A 571 -21.78 -1.38 -20.11
N ILE A 572 -21.71 -2.70 -20.18
CA ILE A 572 -22.51 -3.61 -19.38
C ILE A 572 -21.59 -4.33 -18.42
N PHE A 573 -21.93 -4.28 -17.13
CA PHE A 573 -21.13 -4.89 -16.08
C PHE A 573 -21.49 -6.38 -15.88
N PRO A 574 -20.61 -7.17 -15.22
CA PRO A 574 -20.92 -8.57 -14.88
C PRO A 574 -22.21 -8.70 -14.09
N THR A 575 -22.74 -9.93 -14.02
CA THR A 575 -24.05 -10.25 -13.42
C THR A 575 -25.23 -9.58 -14.11
N SER A 576 -25.01 -9.07 -15.33
CA SER A 576 -26.06 -8.68 -16.28
C SER A 576 -26.46 -9.84 -17.20
N GLY A 577 -27.62 -9.75 -17.82
CA GLY A 577 -28.07 -10.75 -18.77
C GLY A 577 -29.52 -10.56 -19.21
N VAL A 578 -30.00 -11.58 -19.91
CA VAL A 578 -31.39 -11.70 -20.33
C VAL A 578 -31.84 -13.13 -20.09
N ILE A 579 -33.05 -13.29 -19.54
CA ILE A 579 -33.75 -14.56 -19.41
C ILE A 579 -34.86 -14.68 -20.44
#